data_AF-A0A484NKB5-F1
#
_entry.id   AF-A0A484NKB5-F1
#
_cell.length_a   1.000
_cell.length_b   1.000
_cell.length_c   1.000
_cell.angle_alpha   90.00
_cell.angle_beta   90.00
_cell.angle_gamma   90.00
#
_symmetry.space_group_name_H-M   'P 1'
#
loop_
_entity.id
_entity.type
_entity.pdbx_description
1 polymer ?
#
loop_
_entity_poly.entity_id
_entity_poly.type
_entity_poly.pdbx_seq_one_letter_code
_entity_poly.pdbx_strand_id
1 'polypeptide(L)'
;MLRSHSNAIKPYLSDANKISRLRFCLDQVDPYTMPMHPRFKTFENVLHIDEKWFFMSKTSQKFYLLPDELDPYRACKSKRFIAKVMFLCVVGRPLFGENQEVLWDGKIGIFSFTENLRAKRKSKNRPKGVMEVKPITSVTKEVTKDMLINTVIPAIHEKWPTQMSKDIHIQQDNARPHIQGVDCDFMAAANRNGFHITLNNQPPNSPDLNVLDLGFFRAIQSLKDQCAPTTVVELIEAVEGAYNALSPECLNKVWLSYQQVMTKVMEHEGNNNYKLPHMGKDRLAREGNLPKCLNIDQALIEKAATLVGDQIFTTNEKMVEFSTEDADQYLSSDMN
;
A
#
# COMPACT_ATOMS: atom_id res chain seq x y z
N MET A 1 -2.86 -22.61 -31.82
CA MET A 1 -2.21 -21.33 -31.43
C MET A 1 -2.06 -21.34 -29.92
N LEU A 2 -0.84 -21.30 -29.38
CA LEU A 2 -0.59 -21.33 -27.93
C LEU A 2 -0.44 -19.91 -27.41
N ARG A 3 -1.20 -19.55 -26.36
CA ARG A 3 -1.10 -18.27 -25.66
C ARG A 3 -0.27 -18.45 -24.40
N SER A 4 0.70 -17.57 -24.16
CA SER A 4 1.37 -17.49 -22.86
C SER A 4 0.42 -16.97 -21.79
N HIS A 5 0.33 -17.68 -20.68
CA HIS A 5 -0.44 -17.28 -19.50
C HIS A 5 0.44 -17.42 -18.25
N SER A 6 0.60 -16.33 -17.52
CA SER A 6 1.26 -16.33 -16.22
C SER A 6 0.18 -16.26 -15.14
N ASN A 7 0.16 -17.26 -14.26
CA ASN A 7 -0.74 -17.31 -13.11
C ASN A 7 0.05 -17.00 -11.84
N ALA A 8 -0.22 -15.85 -11.23
CA ALA A 8 0.37 -15.48 -9.94
C ALA A 8 -0.55 -15.93 -8.80
N ILE A 9 0.04 -16.47 -7.73
CA ILE A 9 -0.70 -16.79 -6.51
C ILE A 9 -1.24 -15.49 -5.91
N LYS A 10 -2.55 -15.44 -5.67
CA LYS A 10 -3.23 -14.31 -5.03
C LYS A 10 -3.54 -14.63 -3.56
N PRO A 11 -3.68 -13.62 -2.69
CA PRO A 11 -4.13 -13.83 -1.32
C PRO A 11 -5.47 -14.56 -1.29
N TYR A 12 -5.60 -15.51 -0.38
CA TYR A 12 -6.88 -16.16 -0.12
C TYR A 12 -7.84 -15.18 0.57
N LEU A 13 -9.11 -15.18 0.15
CA LEU A 13 -10.17 -14.34 0.70
C LEU A 13 -11.30 -15.21 1.22
N SER A 14 -11.57 -15.14 2.52
CA SER A 14 -12.82 -15.64 3.09
C SER A 14 -14.01 -14.76 2.67
N ASP A 15 -15.23 -15.23 2.88
CA ASP A 15 -16.43 -14.43 2.60
C ASP A 15 -16.47 -13.15 3.44
N ALA A 16 -16.03 -13.22 4.70
CA ALA A 16 -15.84 -12.05 5.54
C ALA A 16 -14.82 -11.06 4.96
N ASN A 17 -13.71 -11.54 4.37
CA ASN A 17 -12.76 -10.66 3.68
C ASN A 17 -13.39 -9.99 2.45
N LYS A 18 -14.18 -10.73 1.65
CA LYS A 18 -14.87 -10.18 0.48
C LYS A 18 -15.85 -9.07 0.88
N ILE A 19 -16.67 -9.28 1.91
CA ILE A 19 -17.58 -8.25 2.42
C ILE A 19 -16.84 -7.05 2.98
N SER A 20 -15.77 -7.25 3.76
CA SER A 20 -14.95 -6.15 4.27
C SER A 20 -14.39 -5.30 3.12
N ARG A 21 -13.95 -5.94 2.03
CA ARG A 21 -13.51 -5.25 0.81
C ARG A 21 -14.64 -4.48 0.12
N LEU A 22 -15.84 -5.05 0.03
CA LEU A 22 -17.01 -4.34 -0.54
C LEU A 22 -17.39 -3.12 0.29
N ARG A 23 -17.52 -3.27 1.62
CA ARG A 23 -17.80 -2.17 2.55
C ARG A 23 -16.79 -1.04 2.39
N PHE A 24 -15.50 -1.40 2.34
CA PHE A 24 -14.43 -0.44 2.16
C PHE A 24 -14.55 0.32 0.83
N CYS A 25 -14.82 -0.36 -0.28
CA CYS A 25 -14.98 0.29 -1.59
C CYS A 25 -16.21 1.21 -1.64
N LEU A 26 -17.31 0.81 -1.01
CA LEU A 26 -18.53 1.63 -0.89
C LEU A 26 -18.28 2.90 -0.08
N ASP A 27 -17.51 2.82 1.01
CA ASP A 27 -17.11 3.99 1.80
C ASP A 27 -16.25 4.98 1.00
N GLN A 28 -15.59 4.54 -0.07
CA GLN A 28 -14.79 5.42 -0.91
C GLN A 28 -15.62 6.19 -1.96
N VAL A 29 -16.93 5.94 -2.06
CA VAL A 29 -17.84 6.72 -2.90
C VAL A 29 -18.08 8.09 -2.27
N ASP A 30 -18.07 9.14 -3.08
CA ASP A 30 -18.38 10.50 -2.64
C ASP A 30 -19.90 10.68 -2.48
N PRO A 31 -20.42 10.83 -1.25
CA PRO A 31 -21.85 10.93 -1.01
C PRO A 31 -22.48 12.17 -1.66
N TYR A 32 -21.72 13.24 -1.89
CA TYR A 32 -22.23 14.47 -2.51
C TYR A 32 -22.48 14.34 -4.02
N THR A 33 -22.03 13.25 -4.63
CA THR A 33 -22.20 12.97 -6.06
C THR A 33 -23.36 12.01 -6.36
N MET A 34 -23.96 11.45 -5.31
CA MET A 34 -25.05 10.48 -5.38
C MET A 34 -26.42 11.18 -5.43
N PRO A 35 -27.43 10.62 -6.14
CA PRO A 35 -27.34 9.47 -7.04
C PRO A 35 -27.03 9.85 -8.51
N MET A 36 -26.95 11.15 -8.84
CA MET A 36 -26.94 11.60 -10.24
C MET A 36 -25.71 11.14 -11.03
N HIS A 37 -24.52 11.35 -10.49
CA HIS A 37 -23.24 11.00 -11.13
C HIS A 37 -22.23 10.50 -10.09
N PRO A 38 -22.43 9.28 -9.55
CA PRO A 38 -21.58 8.72 -8.51
C PRO A 38 -20.11 8.72 -8.91
N ARG A 39 -19.24 9.17 -8.00
CA ARG A 39 -17.78 9.16 -8.17
C ARG A 39 -17.08 8.70 -6.90
N PHE A 40 -15.85 8.25 -7.04
CA PHE A 40 -14.98 8.10 -5.87
C PHE A 40 -14.60 9.46 -5.28
N LYS A 41 -14.32 9.47 -3.98
CA LYS A 41 -13.66 10.58 -3.27
C LYS A 41 -12.38 11.01 -4.00
N THR A 42 -11.92 12.24 -3.77
CA THR A 42 -10.71 12.76 -4.42
C THR A 42 -9.43 12.10 -3.92
N PHE A 43 -9.43 11.57 -2.69
CA PHE A 43 -8.27 11.02 -1.96
C PHE A 43 -7.16 12.06 -1.72
N GLU A 44 -7.47 13.35 -1.81
CA GLU A 44 -6.48 14.42 -1.62
C GLU A 44 -5.97 14.44 -0.17
N ASN A 45 -6.82 14.13 0.80
CA ASN A 45 -6.45 14.05 2.22
C ASN A 45 -6.05 12.65 2.70
N VAL A 46 -5.76 11.72 1.78
CA VAL A 46 -5.42 10.34 2.11
C VAL A 46 -3.94 10.07 1.82
N LEU A 47 -3.25 9.51 2.80
CA LEU A 47 -1.88 9.03 2.71
C LEU A 47 -1.88 7.51 2.80
N HIS A 48 -1.16 6.84 1.91
CA HIS A 48 -0.89 5.41 2.02
C HIS A 48 0.52 5.20 2.55
N ILE A 49 0.63 4.27 3.51
CA ILE A 49 1.90 3.80 4.05
C ILE A 49 2.01 2.29 3.91
N ASP A 50 3.24 1.83 3.70
CA ASP A 50 3.57 0.41 3.60
C ASP A 50 5.08 0.18 3.65
N GLU A 51 5.48 -1.03 4.03
CA GLU A 51 6.86 -1.46 4.13
C GLU A 51 7.27 -2.39 2.98
N LYS A 52 8.49 -2.21 2.48
CA LYS A 52 9.05 -3.12 1.48
C LYS A 52 10.51 -3.43 1.69
N TRP A 53 10.85 -4.73 1.56
CA TRP A 53 12.22 -5.18 1.38
C TRP A 53 12.72 -4.92 -0.04
N PHE A 54 13.75 -4.08 -0.17
CA PHE A 54 14.52 -3.94 -1.39
C PHE A 54 15.79 -4.79 -1.28
N PHE A 55 16.01 -5.64 -2.27
CA PHE A 55 17.16 -6.54 -2.32
C PHE A 55 18.29 -5.93 -3.16
N MET A 56 19.53 -6.18 -2.77
CA MET A 56 20.72 -5.76 -3.52
C MET A 56 20.67 -6.28 -4.96
N SER A 57 20.36 -7.56 -5.11
CA SER A 57 20.31 -8.24 -6.41
C SER A 57 19.11 -9.19 -6.49
N LYS A 58 18.53 -9.34 -7.69
CA LYS A 58 17.45 -10.31 -7.93
C LYS A 58 18.02 -11.73 -7.98
N THR A 59 17.26 -12.68 -7.45
CA THR A 59 17.58 -14.11 -7.50
C THR A 59 17.53 -14.67 -8.91
N SER A 60 16.69 -14.11 -9.78
CA SER A 60 16.58 -14.44 -11.20
C SER A 60 16.43 -13.16 -12.01
N GLN A 61 17.16 -13.07 -13.13
CA GLN A 61 17.14 -11.93 -14.05
C GLN A 61 17.06 -12.45 -15.48
N LYS A 62 16.28 -11.76 -16.31
CA LYS A 62 16.20 -12.04 -17.74
C LYS A 62 17.21 -11.16 -18.46
N PHE A 63 18.12 -11.79 -19.21
CA PHE A 63 19.06 -11.12 -20.10
C PHE A 63 18.58 -11.28 -21.55
N TYR A 64 18.82 -10.27 -22.37
CA TYR A 64 18.66 -10.34 -23.82
C TYR A 64 20.08 -10.34 -24.39
N LEU A 65 20.46 -11.43 -25.05
CA LEU A 65 21.81 -11.69 -25.52
C LEU A 65 21.81 -11.81 -27.04
N LEU A 66 22.91 -11.41 -27.68
CA LEU A 66 23.16 -11.72 -29.09
C LEU A 66 23.48 -13.22 -29.25
N PRO A 67 23.31 -13.81 -30.46
CA PRO A 67 23.53 -15.26 -30.67
C PRO A 67 24.94 -15.76 -30.31
N ASP A 68 25.94 -14.88 -30.37
CA ASP A 68 27.35 -15.13 -30.10
C ASP A 68 27.80 -14.68 -28.71
N GLU A 69 26.91 -14.06 -27.93
CA GLU A 69 27.22 -13.58 -26.60
C GLU A 69 27.13 -14.72 -25.56
N LEU A 70 28.10 -14.79 -24.66
CA LEU A 70 28.13 -15.81 -23.62
C LEU A 70 27.05 -15.55 -22.56
N ASP A 71 26.39 -16.63 -22.13
CA ASP A 71 25.43 -16.57 -21.04
C ASP A 71 26.06 -16.02 -19.74
N PRO A 72 25.50 -14.94 -19.15
CA PRO A 72 26.02 -14.38 -17.92
C PRO A 72 25.97 -15.36 -16.74
N TYR A 73 27.12 -15.77 -16.24
CA TYR A 73 27.20 -16.61 -15.05
C TYR A 73 27.07 -15.77 -13.76
N ARG A 74 26.03 -16.04 -12.97
CA ARG A 74 25.79 -15.39 -11.67
C ARG A 74 25.73 -16.42 -10.55
N ALA A 75 26.73 -16.40 -9.67
CA ALA A 75 26.82 -17.31 -8.53
C ALA A 75 26.89 -16.56 -7.19
N CYS A 76 26.24 -17.11 -6.17
CA CYS A 76 26.42 -16.71 -4.78
C CYS A 76 26.40 -17.96 -3.89
N LYS A 77 27.09 -17.91 -2.73
CA LYS A 77 27.15 -19.06 -1.82
C LYS A 77 25.78 -19.46 -1.26
N SER A 78 24.92 -18.48 -1.00
CA SER A 78 23.52 -18.71 -0.63
C SER A 78 22.69 -17.46 -0.87
N LYS A 79 21.48 -17.65 -1.42
CA LYS A 79 20.50 -16.58 -1.65
C LYS A 79 20.05 -15.89 -0.36
N ARG A 80 20.22 -16.55 0.80
CA ARG A 80 19.91 -15.97 2.12
C ARG A 80 20.81 -14.81 2.51
N PHE A 81 22.01 -14.72 1.92
CA PHE A 81 22.97 -13.65 2.19
C PHE A 81 22.87 -12.48 1.22
N ILE A 82 21.89 -12.47 0.31
CA ILE A 82 21.62 -11.29 -0.50
C ILE A 82 21.17 -10.18 0.45
N ALA A 83 21.99 -9.15 0.58
CA ALA A 83 21.70 -7.99 1.40
C ALA A 83 20.36 -7.37 0.98
N LYS A 84 19.57 -6.98 1.98
CA LYS A 84 18.27 -6.35 1.79
C LYS A 84 18.06 -5.32 2.88
N VAL A 85 17.35 -4.25 2.55
CA VAL A 85 16.98 -3.17 3.47
C VAL A 85 15.47 -3.00 3.36
N MET A 86 14.80 -2.87 4.49
CA MET A 86 13.37 -2.55 4.52
C MET A 86 13.20 -1.04 4.53
N PHE A 87 12.19 -0.56 3.82
CA PHE A 87 11.82 0.84 3.79
C PHE A 87 10.34 0.99 4.10
N LEU A 88 9.98 1.98 4.90
CA LEU A 88 8.62 2.49 5.03
C LEU A 88 8.44 3.63 4.03
N CYS A 89 7.44 3.55 3.16
CA CYS A 89 7.14 4.58 2.17
C CYS A 89 5.80 5.24 2.50
N VAL A 90 5.70 6.56 2.27
CA VAL A 90 4.52 7.36 2.57
C VAL A 90 4.21 8.25 1.38
N VAL A 91 3.06 8.02 0.75
CA VAL A 91 2.62 8.77 -0.44
C VAL A 91 1.15 9.16 -0.34
N GLY A 92 0.83 10.37 -0.76
CA GLY A 92 -0.52 10.83 -0.98
C GLY A 92 -0.85 10.94 -2.45
N ARG A 93 -2.00 11.53 -2.74
CA ARG A 93 -2.39 11.86 -4.10
C ARG A 93 -1.77 13.20 -4.53
N PRO A 94 -1.00 13.24 -5.63
CA PRO A 94 -0.44 14.49 -6.13
C PRO A 94 -1.53 15.50 -6.50
N LEU A 95 -1.26 16.79 -6.25
CA LEU A 95 -2.14 17.89 -6.60
C LEU A 95 -1.61 18.63 -7.81
N PHE A 96 -2.51 18.87 -8.75
CA PHE A 96 -2.25 19.64 -9.96
C PHE A 96 -3.17 20.85 -10.01
N GLY A 97 -2.63 22.00 -10.39
CA GLY A 97 -3.39 23.22 -10.63
C GLY A 97 -4.11 23.19 -11.98
N GLU A 98 -4.70 24.32 -12.35
CA GLU A 98 -5.55 24.40 -13.55
C GLU A 98 -4.74 24.25 -14.85
N ASN A 99 -3.48 24.66 -14.86
CA ASN A 99 -2.58 24.59 -16.01
C ASN A 99 -1.67 23.34 -15.96
N GLN A 100 -2.07 22.31 -15.20
CA GLN A 100 -1.28 21.09 -14.95
C GLN A 100 0.05 21.32 -14.23
N GLU A 101 0.24 22.48 -13.59
CA GLU A 101 1.35 22.71 -12.68
C GLU A 101 1.24 21.82 -11.45
N VAL A 102 2.37 21.28 -10.98
CA VAL A 102 2.42 20.43 -9.79
C VAL A 102 2.36 21.34 -8.56
N LEU A 103 1.24 21.36 -7.85
CA LEU A 103 1.07 22.08 -6.59
C LEU A 103 1.63 21.28 -5.42
N TRP A 104 1.54 19.95 -5.50
CA TRP A 104 2.13 19.02 -4.55
C TRP A 104 2.41 17.68 -5.25
N ASP A 105 3.60 17.12 -5.03
CA ASP A 105 4.05 15.91 -5.73
C ASP A 105 3.50 14.61 -5.15
N GLY A 106 2.79 14.68 -4.01
CA GLY A 106 2.22 13.53 -3.31
C GLY A 106 3.25 12.70 -2.54
N LYS A 107 4.51 13.13 -2.42
CA LYS A 107 5.60 12.36 -1.81
C LYS A 107 5.94 12.90 -0.42
N ILE A 108 5.67 12.13 0.62
CA ILE A 108 6.10 12.48 1.99
C ILE A 108 7.51 11.96 2.26
N GLY A 109 7.76 10.68 2.00
CA GLY A 109 9.10 10.13 2.17
C GLY A 109 9.19 8.63 2.01
N ILE A 110 10.42 8.16 1.90
CA ILE A 110 10.80 6.75 1.96
C ILE A 110 11.93 6.63 2.98
N PHE A 111 11.72 5.84 4.02
CA PHE A 111 12.58 5.82 5.21
C PHE A 111 13.15 4.43 5.42
N SER A 112 14.47 4.30 5.48
CA SER A 112 15.13 3.00 5.66
C SER A 112 15.15 2.57 7.13
N PHE A 113 14.87 1.30 7.40
CA PHE A 113 15.10 0.70 8.70
C PHE A 113 16.57 0.30 8.84
N THR A 114 17.41 1.24 9.24
CA THR A 114 18.85 1.03 9.44
C THR A 114 19.36 1.58 10.77
N GLU A 115 20.49 1.03 11.22
CA GLU A 115 21.21 1.47 12.42
C GLU A 115 22.69 1.70 12.11
N ASN A 116 23.27 2.73 12.74
CA ASN A 116 24.70 3.03 12.65
C ASN A 116 25.45 2.31 13.75
N LEU A 117 26.13 1.21 13.41
CA LEU A 117 26.87 0.39 14.36
C LEU A 117 28.38 0.51 14.17
N ARG A 118 29.12 0.58 15.26
CA ARG A 118 30.59 0.53 15.21
C ARG A 118 31.05 -0.89 14.94
N ALA A 119 31.90 -1.09 13.92
CA ALA A 119 32.41 -2.41 13.55
C ALA A 119 33.18 -3.07 14.71
N LYS A 120 32.59 -4.11 15.31
CA LYS A 120 33.16 -4.79 16.49
C LYS A 120 34.36 -5.67 16.17
N ARG A 121 34.49 -6.16 14.92
CA ARG A 121 35.54 -7.08 14.46
C ARG A 121 36.21 -6.55 13.19
N LYS A 122 37.51 -6.81 13.04
CA LYS A 122 38.24 -6.58 11.78
C LYS A 122 37.77 -7.64 10.76
N SER A 123 37.47 -7.23 9.54
CA SER A 123 37.17 -8.12 8.42
C SER A 123 38.16 -7.88 7.28
N LYS A 124 38.15 -8.77 6.27
CA LYS A 124 38.99 -8.60 5.06
C LYS A 124 38.75 -7.25 4.37
N ASN A 125 37.53 -6.71 4.48
CA ASN A 125 37.12 -5.50 3.76
C ASN A 125 37.03 -4.26 4.66
N ARG A 126 37.13 -4.38 6.00
CA ARG A 126 36.95 -3.25 6.93
C ARG A 126 37.75 -3.36 8.24
N PRO A 127 38.43 -2.28 8.68
CA PRO A 127 39.03 -2.17 10.01
C PRO A 127 38.00 -2.21 11.14
N LYS A 128 38.43 -2.66 12.33
CA LYS A 128 37.64 -2.56 13.57
C LYS A 128 37.45 -1.07 13.93
N GLY A 129 36.25 -0.68 14.35
CA GLY A 129 35.98 0.67 14.86
C GLY A 129 35.34 1.65 13.87
N VAL A 130 35.22 1.29 12.58
CA VAL A 130 34.55 2.11 11.55
C VAL A 130 33.03 2.04 11.72
N MET A 131 32.33 3.16 11.51
CA MET A 131 30.87 3.21 11.53
C MET A 131 30.31 2.45 10.31
N GLU A 132 29.35 1.57 10.56
CA GLU A 132 28.75 0.69 9.57
C GLU A 132 27.23 0.82 9.65
N VAL A 133 26.61 1.21 8.55
CA VAL A 133 25.16 1.18 8.39
C VAL A 133 24.71 -0.26 8.23
N LYS A 134 23.84 -0.74 9.13
CA LYS A 134 23.27 -2.08 9.06
C LYS A 134 21.75 -2.04 8.90
N PRO A 135 21.18 -2.94 8.09
CA PRO A 135 19.74 -3.11 8.05
C PRO A 135 19.23 -3.68 9.37
N ILE A 136 18.16 -3.10 9.90
CA ILE A 136 17.40 -3.70 11.00
C ILE A 136 16.65 -4.90 10.40
N THR A 137 16.97 -6.10 10.89
CA THR A 137 16.43 -7.35 10.30
C THR A 137 15.08 -7.76 10.86
N SER A 138 14.73 -7.27 12.06
CA SER A 138 13.46 -7.52 12.73
C SER A 138 12.83 -6.19 13.10
N VAL A 139 11.79 -5.79 12.37
CA VAL A 139 11.00 -4.60 12.71
C VAL A 139 9.87 -5.03 13.62
N THR A 140 9.96 -4.56 14.87
CA THR A 140 8.97 -4.81 15.92
C THR A 140 7.95 -3.68 15.94
N LYS A 141 6.89 -3.86 16.74
CA LYS A 141 5.86 -2.83 16.91
C LYS A 141 6.42 -1.52 17.42
N GLU A 142 7.40 -1.58 18.32
CA GLU A 142 8.07 -0.41 18.89
C GLU A 142 8.90 0.32 17.83
N VAL A 143 9.59 -0.42 16.96
CA VAL A 143 10.38 0.17 15.86
C VAL A 143 9.46 0.83 14.83
N THR A 144 8.34 0.21 14.47
CA THR A 144 7.33 0.83 13.58
C THR A 144 6.71 2.06 14.23
N LYS A 145 6.33 1.98 15.51
CA LYS A 145 5.77 3.11 16.27
C LYS A 145 6.73 4.29 16.33
N ASP A 146 8.00 4.04 16.64
CA ASP A 146 9.05 5.06 16.68
C ASP A 146 9.23 5.73 15.31
N MET A 147 9.30 4.94 14.24
CA MET A 147 9.36 5.44 12.87
C MET A 147 8.16 6.34 12.53
N LEU A 148 6.96 5.93 12.91
CA LEU A 148 5.75 6.73 12.68
C LEU A 148 5.81 8.07 13.43
N ILE A 149 6.06 8.04 14.74
CA ILE A 149 5.97 9.21 15.61
C ILE A 149 7.12 10.18 15.38
N ASN A 150 8.35 9.67 15.26
CA ASN A 150 9.55 10.49 15.27
C ASN A 150 10.07 10.82 13.86
N THR A 151 9.58 10.13 12.82
CA THR A 151 10.02 10.37 11.43
C THR A 151 8.84 10.71 10.50
N VAL A 152 7.81 9.86 10.43
CA VAL A 152 6.71 10.06 9.46
C VAL A 152 5.84 11.27 9.81
N ILE A 153 5.35 11.38 11.05
CA ILE A 153 4.49 12.49 11.45
C ILE A 153 5.19 13.86 11.28
N PRO A 154 6.46 14.04 11.72
CA PRO A 154 7.21 15.27 11.43
C PRO A 154 7.35 15.54 9.93
N ALA A 155 7.64 14.54 9.10
CA ALA A 155 7.74 14.71 7.66
C ALA A 155 6.40 15.11 7.01
N ILE A 156 5.27 14.61 7.54
CA ILE A 156 3.94 15.05 7.13
C ILE A 156 3.77 16.53 7.49
N HIS A 157 4.04 16.93 8.73
CA HIS A 157 3.90 18.34 9.13
C HIS A 157 4.74 19.30 8.30
N GLU A 158 5.94 18.88 7.87
CA GLU A 158 6.84 19.69 7.04
C GLU A 158 6.37 19.78 5.58
N LYS A 159 5.90 18.67 5.00
CA LYS A 159 5.64 18.56 3.55
C LYS A 159 4.18 18.66 3.16
N TRP A 160 3.26 18.66 4.12
CA TRP A 160 1.83 18.78 3.83
C TRP A 160 1.50 20.16 3.25
N PRO A 161 0.77 20.25 2.13
CA PRO A 161 0.46 21.54 1.51
C PRO A 161 -0.37 22.43 2.45
N THR A 162 0.06 23.68 2.63
CA THR A 162 -0.55 24.61 3.58
C THR A 162 -1.98 25.02 3.20
N GLN A 163 -2.33 24.89 1.92
CA GLN A 163 -3.65 25.18 1.38
C GLN A 163 -4.68 24.05 1.60
N MET A 164 -4.25 22.87 2.05
CA MET A 164 -5.14 21.72 2.27
C MET A 164 -5.68 21.68 3.70
N SER A 165 -6.80 20.95 3.89
CA SER A 165 -7.23 20.57 5.23
C SER A 165 -6.12 19.79 5.93
N LYS A 166 -6.00 19.99 7.24
CA LYS A 166 -5.11 19.21 8.10
C LYS A 166 -5.78 17.97 8.68
N ASP A 167 -7.00 17.65 8.24
CA ASP A 167 -7.67 16.38 8.50
C ASP A 167 -7.15 15.31 7.53
N ILE A 168 -6.24 14.47 8.00
CA ILE A 168 -5.50 13.50 7.16
C ILE A 168 -5.86 12.08 7.57
N HIS A 169 -6.08 11.22 6.58
CA HIS A 169 -6.27 9.79 6.81
C HIS A 169 -5.05 9.01 6.30
N ILE A 170 -4.31 8.40 7.23
CA ILE A 170 -3.27 7.43 6.89
C ILE A 170 -3.92 6.06 6.76
N GLN A 171 -3.66 5.38 5.65
CA GLN A 171 -4.03 4.00 5.41
C GLN A 171 -2.80 3.10 5.45
N GLN A 172 -2.88 2.01 6.22
CA GLN A 172 -1.87 0.96 6.32
C GLN A 172 -2.48 -0.44 6.18
N ASP A 173 -1.63 -1.47 6.07
CA ASP A 173 -2.07 -2.87 6.11
C ASP A 173 -2.32 -3.37 7.55
N ASN A 174 -2.68 -4.65 7.70
CA ASN A 174 -2.97 -5.27 9.00
C ASN A 174 -1.78 -6.10 9.54
N ALA A 175 -0.54 -5.76 9.19
CA ALA A 175 0.62 -6.50 9.68
C ALA A 175 0.71 -6.44 11.21
N ARG A 176 1.14 -7.55 11.83
CA ARG A 176 1.23 -7.68 13.30
C ARG A 176 2.05 -6.58 14.00
N PRO A 177 3.15 -6.05 13.42
CA PRO A 177 3.90 -4.96 14.03
C PRO A 177 3.17 -3.61 14.00
N HIS A 178 2.07 -3.46 13.27
CA HIS A 178 1.42 -2.15 13.14
C HIS A 178 0.68 -1.76 14.42
N ILE A 179 0.76 -0.48 14.75
CA ILE A 179 -0.03 0.12 15.82
C ILE A 179 -1.46 0.37 15.32
N GLN A 180 -2.41 0.37 16.25
CA GLN A 180 -3.77 0.81 15.96
C GLN A 180 -3.86 2.33 16.08
N GLY A 181 -4.80 2.96 15.36
CA GLY A 181 -4.99 4.41 15.41
C GLY A 181 -5.40 4.97 16.77
N VAL A 182 -5.77 4.11 17.72
CA VAL A 182 -6.09 4.46 19.12
C VAL A 182 -4.86 4.50 20.04
N ASP A 183 -3.65 4.28 19.52
CA ASP A 183 -2.43 4.38 20.31
C ASP A 183 -2.22 5.83 20.80
N CYS A 184 -2.05 5.99 22.12
CA CYS A 184 -2.02 7.30 22.76
C CYS A 184 -0.86 8.18 22.30
N ASP A 185 0.33 7.60 22.10
CA ASP A 185 1.51 8.37 21.72
C ASP A 185 1.42 8.77 20.25
N PHE A 186 0.89 7.89 19.40
CA PHE A 186 0.57 8.24 18.03
C PHE A 186 -0.44 9.38 17.96
N MET A 187 -1.59 9.26 18.64
CA MET A 187 -2.60 10.33 18.66
C MET A 187 -2.03 11.66 19.18
N ALA A 188 -1.18 11.62 20.20
CA ALA A 188 -0.56 12.82 20.76
C ALA A 188 0.44 13.47 19.79
N ALA A 189 1.09 12.72 18.90
CA ALA A 189 1.97 13.26 17.86
C ALA A 189 1.16 13.73 16.64
N ALA A 190 0.22 12.91 16.19
CA ALA A 190 -0.67 13.10 15.05
C ALA A 190 -1.57 14.33 15.16
N ASN A 191 -1.92 14.75 16.38
CA ASN A 191 -2.81 15.90 16.61
C ASN A 191 -2.06 17.20 17.00
N ARG A 192 -0.75 17.29 16.76
CA ARG A 192 0.02 18.51 17.05
C ARG A 192 -0.18 19.55 15.95
N ASN A 193 0.09 20.82 16.29
CA ASN A 193 0.14 21.92 15.32
C ASN A 193 -1.16 22.11 14.51
N GLY A 194 -2.31 21.73 15.10
CA GLY A 194 -3.62 21.79 14.46
C GLY A 194 -3.84 20.75 13.37
N PHE A 195 -2.98 19.73 13.27
CA PHE A 195 -3.26 18.56 12.45
C PHE A 195 -4.26 17.64 13.15
N HIS A 196 -5.02 16.91 12.35
CA HIS A 196 -5.88 15.83 12.80
C HIS A 196 -5.61 14.60 11.93
N ILE A 197 -4.58 13.83 12.32
CA ILE A 197 -4.14 12.67 11.55
C ILE A 197 -4.74 11.41 12.18
N THR A 198 -5.47 10.65 11.38
CA THR A 198 -6.06 9.36 11.77
C THR A 198 -5.32 8.22 11.07
N LEU A 199 -5.24 7.06 11.73
CA LEU A 199 -4.58 5.87 11.20
C LEU A 199 -5.60 4.74 11.08
N ASN A 200 -5.87 4.35 9.83
CA ASN A 200 -6.88 3.38 9.46
C ASN A 200 -6.24 2.19 8.76
N ASN A 201 -6.83 1.02 8.95
CA ASN A 201 -6.38 -0.18 8.27
C ASN A 201 -7.25 -0.43 7.04
N GLN A 202 -6.60 -0.79 5.93
CA GLN A 202 -7.30 -1.33 4.77
C GLN A 202 -7.88 -2.73 5.08
N PRO A 203 -8.76 -3.28 4.23
CA PRO A 203 -9.29 -4.62 4.43
C PRO A 203 -8.18 -5.68 4.49
N PRO A 204 -8.33 -6.74 5.30
CA PRO A 204 -7.33 -7.81 5.36
C PRO A 204 -7.05 -8.44 3.99
N ASN A 205 -5.83 -8.94 3.77
CA ASN A 205 -5.41 -9.65 2.55
C ASN A 205 -5.65 -8.87 1.23
N SER A 206 -5.56 -7.54 1.28
CA SER A 206 -5.94 -6.65 0.17
C SER A 206 -4.81 -5.74 -0.32
N PRO A 207 -3.66 -6.28 -0.78
CA PRO A 207 -2.53 -5.47 -1.24
C PRO A 207 -2.87 -4.62 -2.47
N ASP A 208 -3.85 -5.03 -3.27
CA ASP A 208 -4.37 -4.27 -4.40
C ASP A 208 -5.16 -3.01 -3.99
N LEU A 209 -5.57 -2.93 -2.72
CA LEU A 209 -6.18 -1.74 -2.14
C LEU A 209 -5.17 -0.80 -1.48
N ASN A 210 -3.87 -0.92 -1.79
CA ASN A 210 -2.83 0.05 -1.41
C ASN A 210 -2.06 0.52 -2.65
N VAL A 211 -1.93 1.83 -2.89
CA VAL A 211 -1.20 2.36 -4.07
C VAL A 211 0.28 1.94 -4.10
N LEU A 212 0.89 1.75 -2.93
CA LEU A 212 2.29 1.35 -2.80
C LEU A 212 2.51 -0.05 -3.39
N ASP A 213 1.76 -1.03 -2.89
CA ASP A 213 1.77 -2.41 -3.39
C ASP A 213 1.19 -2.57 -4.80
N LEU A 214 0.13 -1.82 -5.12
CA LEU A 214 -0.56 -1.90 -6.41
C LEU A 214 0.37 -1.58 -7.57
N GLY A 215 1.28 -0.62 -7.41
CA GLY A 215 2.18 -0.25 -8.50
C GLY A 215 3.39 0.59 -8.14
N PHE A 216 3.32 1.44 -7.11
CA PHE A 216 4.38 2.42 -6.89
C PHE A 216 5.72 1.78 -6.48
N PHE A 217 5.69 0.78 -5.59
CA PHE A 217 6.89 0.02 -5.24
C PHE A 217 7.53 -0.71 -6.42
N ARG A 218 6.71 -1.19 -7.37
CA ARG A 218 7.23 -1.84 -8.58
C ARG A 218 7.98 -0.84 -9.45
N ALA A 219 7.51 0.40 -9.52
CA ALA A 219 8.17 1.48 -10.25
C ALA A 219 9.51 1.84 -9.59
N ILE A 220 9.54 2.02 -8.26
CA ILE A 220 10.78 2.28 -7.50
C ILE A 220 11.79 1.16 -7.72
N GLN A 221 11.36 -0.10 -7.55
CA GLN A 221 12.23 -1.27 -7.73
C GLN A 221 12.82 -1.31 -9.15
N SER A 222 12.02 -0.99 -10.18
CA SER A 222 12.47 -1.00 -11.57
C SER A 222 13.54 0.05 -11.86
N LEU A 223 13.49 1.22 -11.22
CA LEU A 223 14.52 2.25 -11.34
C LEU A 223 15.77 1.88 -10.53
N LYS A 224 15.59 1.47 -9.27
CA LYS A 224 16.69 1.03 -8.40
C LYS A 224 17.50 -0.12 -9.00
N ASP A 225 16.86 -1.02 -9.74
CA ASP A 225 17.55 -2.15 -10.37
C ASP A 225 18.49 -1.74 -11.51
N GLN A 226 18.38 -0.51 -12.02
CA GLN A 226 19.28 0.06 -13.02
C GLN A 226 20.58 0.57 -12.39
N CYS A 227 20.60 0.84 -11.08
CA CYS A 227 21.76 1.39 -10.37
C CYS A 227 22.80 0.35 -9.96
N ALA A 228 22.44 -0.95 -9.98
CA ALA A 228 23.32 -2.07 -9.60
C ALA A 228 24.14 -1.86 -8.29
N PRO A 229 23.50 -1.54 -7.16
CA PRO A 229 24.22 -1.26 -5.92
C PRO A 229 25.00 -2.48 -5.40
N THR A 230 26.12 -2.22 -4.74
CA THR A 230 27.03 -3.24 -4.19
C THR A 230 27.19 -3.14 -2.67
N THR A 231 26.81 -2.00 -2.07
CA THR A 231 26.83 -1.77 -0.62
C THR A 231 25.47 -1.37 -0.07
N VAL A 232 25.26 -1.52 1.25
CA VAL A 232 24.00 -1.13 1.91
C VAL A 232 23.72 0.37 1.72
N VAL A 233 24.75 1.20 1.75
CA VAL A 233 24.63 2.66 1.53
C VAL A 233 24.20 2.95 0.09
N GLU A 234 24.87 2.35 -0.90
CA GLU A 234 24.47 2.47 -2.31
C GLU A 234 23.04 1.97 -2.56
N LEU A 235 22.61 0.92 -1.85
CA LEU A 235 21.23 0.43 -1.95
C LEU A 235 20.23 1.46 -1.43
N ILE A 236 20.55 2.14 -0.32
CA ILE A 236 19.72 3.22 0.24
C ILE A 236 19.64 4.39 -0.74
N GLU A 237 20.78 4.88 -1.20
CA GLU A 237 20.88 5.96 -2.18
C GLU A 237 20.14 5.63 -3.48
N ALA A 238 20.24 4.38 -3.96
CA ALA A 238 19.52 3.94 -5.16
C ALA A 238 18.00 3.89 -4.97
N VAL A 239 17.51 3.48 -3.79
CA VAL A 239 16.07 3.46 -3.50
C VAL A 239 15.52 4.88 -3.34
N GLU A 240 16.22 5.74 -2.58
CA GLU A 240 15.86 7.15 -2.39
C GLU A 240 15.91 7.92 -3.72
N GLY A 241 16.96 7.71 -4.51
CA GLY A 241 17.09 8.28 -5.85
C GLY A 241 15.96 7.83 -6.78
N ALA A 242 15.61 6.54 -6.78
CA ALA A 242 14.50 6.01 -7.54
C ALA A 242 13.14 6.61 -7.12
N TYR A 243 12.89 6.74 -5.81
CA TYR A 243 11.69 7.38 -5.28
C TYR A 243 11.59 8.85 -5.71
N ASN A 244 12.70 9.59 -5.63
CA ASN A 244 12.74 11.00 -6.01
C ASN A 244 12.57 11.20 -7.51
N ALA A 245 13.11 10.29 -8.34
CA ALA A 245 13.00 10.34 -9.79
C ALA A 245 11.59 10.04 -10.33
N LEU A 246 10.72 9.36 -9.56
CA LEU A 246 9.35 9.13 -9.97
C LEU A 246 8.54 10.42 -9.98
N SER A 247 7.89 10.68 -11.12
CA SER A 247 7.14 11.90 -11.33
C SER A 247 5.76 11.86 -10.65
N PRO A 248 5.19 13.03 -10.30
CA PRO A 248 3.83 13.14 -9.77
C PRO A 248 2.79 12.49 -10.69
N GLU A 249 2.96 12.60 -12.01
CA GLU A 249 2.03 12.01 -12.99
C GLU A 249 2.08 10.48 -12.94
N CYS A 250 3.26 9.90 -12.68
CA CYS A 250 3.39 8.46 -12.48
C CYS A 250 2.59 8.01 -11.26
N LEU A 251 2.73 8.72 -10.13
CA LEU A 251 1.99 8.42 -8.91
C LEU A 251 0.48 8.60 -9.09
N ASN A 252 0.03 9.69 -9.73
CA ASN A 252 -1.40 9.91 -9.99
C ASN A 252 -2.01 8.82 -10.89
N LYS A 253 -1.25 8.26 -11.85
CA LYS A 253 -1.72 7.12 -12.65
C LYS A 253 -1.99 5.86 -11.80
N VAL A 254 -1.22 5.66 -10.72
CA VAL A 254 -1.44 4.57 -9.76
C VAL A 254 -2.70 4.84 -8.93
N TRP A 255 -2.93 6.07 -8.48
CA TRP A 255 -4.18 6.47 -7.82
C TRP A 255 -5.43 6.24 -8.69
N LEU A 256 -5.33 6.52 -9.99
CA LEU A 256 -6.40 6.18 -10.92
C LEU A 256 -6.54 4.66 -11.08
N SER A 257 -5.45 3.89 -11.09
CA SER A 257 -5.54 2.40 -11.07
C SER A 257 -6.28 1.92 -9.82
N TYR A 258 -6.01 2.54 -8.68
CA TYR A 258 -6.63 2.18 -7.40
C TYR A 258 -8.16 2.36 -7.45
N GLN A 259 -8.66 3.43 -8.05
CA GLN A 259 -10.10 3.61 -8.29
C GLN A 259 -10.69 2.54 -9.24
N GLN A 260 -9.95 2.17 -10.29
CA GLN A 260 -10.39 1.09 -11.16
C GLN A 260 -10.39 -0.27 -10.44
N VAL A 261 -9.44 -0.51 -9.52
CA VAL A 261 -9.41 -1.70 -8.67
C VAL A 261 -10.65 -1.74 -7.79
N MET A 262 -10.99 -0.65 -7.08
CA MET A 262 -12.20 -0.60 -6.26
C MET A 262 -13.47 -0.90 -7.07
N THR A 263 -13.55 -0.40 -8.30
CA THR A 263 -14.63 -0.76 -9.24
C THR A 263 -14.66 -2.27 -9.51
N LYS A 264 -13.51 -2.88 -9.79
CA LYS A 264 -13.41 -4.32 -10.02
C LYS A 264 -13.73 -5.15 -8.79
N VAL A 265 -13.37 -4.70 -7.60
CA VAL A 265 -13.75 -5.34 -6.33
C VAL A 265 -15.27 -5.38 -6.23
N MET A 266 -15.97 -4.28 -6.51
CA MET A 266 -17.43 -4.25 -6.50
C MET A 266 -18.03 -5.16 -7.58
N GLU A 267 -17.52 -5.11 -8.82
CA GLU A 267 -18.00 -5.96 -9.92
C GLU A 267 -17.86 -7.46 -9.61
N HIS A 268 -16.79 -7.84 -8.90
CA HIS A 268 -16.46 -9.23 -8.56
C HIS A 268 -16.81 -9.56 -7.10
N GLU A 269 -17.75 -8.83 -6.50
CA GLU A 269 -18.37 -9.18 -5.22
C GLU A 269 -17.33 -9.37 -4.09
N GLY A 270 -16.33 -8.48 -4.05
CA GLY A 270 -15.27 -8.48 -3.05
C GLY A 270 -14.07 -9.37 -3.37
N ASN A 271 -14.14 -10.17 -4.44
CA ASN A 271 -13.07 -11.09 -4.83
C ASN A 271 -11.85 -10.34 -5.39
N ASN A 272 -10.72 -11.04 -5.57
CA ASN A 272 -9.51 -10.53 -6.21
C ASN A 272 -9.22 -11.20 -7.56
N ASN A 273 -10.10 -12.08 -8.04
CA ASN A 273 -9.96 -12.77 -9.32
C ASN A 273 -10.39 -11.92 -10.53
N TYR A 274 -9.75 -10.77 -10.71
CA TYR A 274 -9.87 -9.95 -11.92
C TYR A 274 -8.51 -9.64 -12.51
N LYS A 275 -8.55 -9.09 -13.72
CA LYS A 275 -7.40 -8.45 -14.37
C LYS A 275 -7.43 -6.96 -14.05
N LEU A 276 -6.26 -6.39 -13.84
CA LEU A 276 -6.13 -4.94 -13.68
C LEU A 276 -6.61 -4.27 -14.98
N PRO A 277 -7.66 -3.42 -14.93
CA PRO A 277 -8.19 -2.75 -16.09
C PRO A 277 -7.18 -1.74 -16.64
N HIS A 278 -7.20 -1.55 -17.95
CA HIS A 278 -6.37 -0.58 -18.65
C HIS A 278 -7.26 0.50 -19.25
N MET A 279 -6.97 1.78 -18.98
CA MET A 279 -7.74 2.93 -19.52
C MET A 279 -6.91 3.88 -20.40
N GLY A 280 -5.70 3.49 -20.79
CA GLY A 280 -4.86 4.32 -21.66
C GLY A 280 -4.54 5.70 -21.07
N LYS A 281 -4.13 5.73 -19.79
CA LYS A 281 -3.93 6.98 -19.02
C LYS A 281 -2.97 7.96 -19.70
N ASP A 282 -1.93 7.46 -20.36
CA ASP A 282 -0.98 8.30 -21.10
C ASP A 282 -1.64 9.00 -22.29
N ARG A 283 -2.53 8.29 -23.00
CA ARG A 283 -3.30 8.87 -24.11
C ARG A 283 -4.24 9.95 -23.59
N LEU A 284 -5.01 9.63 -22.55
CA LEU A 284 -5.94 10.58 -21.93
C LEU A 284 -5.22 11.83 -21.38
N ALA A 285 -4.04 11.66 -20.77
CA ALA A 285 -3.24 12.78 -20.29
C ALA A 285 -2.79 13.71 -21.43
N ARG A 286 -2.29 13.14 -22.54
CA ARG A 286 -1.90 13.93 -23.73
C ARG A 286 -3.06 14.67 -24.37
N GLU A 287 -4.25 14.08 -24.34
CA GLU A 287 -5.49 14.69 -24.85
C GLU A 287 -6.10 15.70 -23.87
N GLY A 288 -5.53 15.90 -22.68
CA GLY A 288 -6.11 16.77 -21.63
C GLY A 288 -7.38 16.22 -20.98
N ASN A 289 -7.71 14.95 -21.23
CA ASN A 289 -8.96 14.30 -20.84
C ASN A 289 -8.78 13.27 -19.71
N LEU A 290 -7.64 13.28 -19.01
CA LEU A 290 -7.44 12.38 -17.88
C LEU A 290 -8.32 12.81 -16.69
N PRO A 291 -9.27 11.96 -16.25
CA PRO A 291 -10.19 12.36 -15.19
C PRO A 291 -9.47 12.51 -13.85
N LYS A 292 -9.94 13.45 -13.03
CA LYS A 292 -9.51 13.59 -11.63
C LYS A 292 -10.09 12.46 -10.76
N CYS A 293 -11.36 12.09 -10.93
CA CYS A 293 -11.97 10.93 -10.27
C CYS A 293 -12.76 10.12 -11.29
N LEU A 294 -12.85 8.82 -11.07
CA LEU A 294 -13.62 7.92 -11.89
C LEU A 294 -15.08 7.92 -11.43
N ASN A 295 -15.97 7.93 -12.43
CA ASN A 295 -17.39 7.70 -12.23
C ASN A 295 -17.63 6.21 -11.95
N ILE A 296 -18.69 5.94 -11.20
CA ILE A 296 -19.13 4.60 -10.82
C ILE A 296 -20.56 4.45 -11.31
N ASP A 297 -20.89 3.27 -11.81
CA ASP A 297 -22.27 2.93 -12.15
C ASP A 297 -23.12 2.85 -10.87
N GLN A 298 -24.22 3.59 -10.84
CA GLN A 298 -25.17 3.58 -9.73
C GLN A 298 -25.69 2.16 -9.45
N ALA A 299 -25.98 1.38 -10.49
CA ALA A 299 -26.46 0.01 -10.35
C ALA A 299 -25.41 -0.90 -9.69
N LEU A 300 -24.12 -0.62 -9.91
CA LEU A 300 -23.03 -1.36 -9.29
C LEU A 300 -22.94 -1.06 -7.78
N ILE A 301 -23.14 0.21 -7.40
CA ILE A 301 -23.15 0.62 -5.99
C ILE A 301 -24.33 -0.06 -5.26
N GLU A 302 -25.52 -0.02 -5.86
CA GLU A 302 -26.72 -0.65 -5.30
C GLU A 302 -26.56 -2.16 -5.14
N LYS A 303 -26.01 -2.84 -6.17
CA LYS A 303 -25.67 -4.26 -6.10
C LYS A 303 -24.70 -4.55 -4.95
N ALA A 304 -23.60 -3.80 -4.85
CA ALA A 304 -22.60 -4.00 -3.81
C ALA A 304 -23.16 -3.72 -2.41
N ALA A 305 -23.99 -2.68 -2.25
CA ALA A 305 -24.66 -2.34 -1.00
C ALA A 305 -25.64 -3.45 -0.56
N THR A 306 -26.39 -4.01 -1.50
CA THR A 306 -27.32 -5.13 -1.23
C THR A 306 -26.57 -6.35 -0.71
N LEU A 307 -25.47 -6.76 -1.39
CA LEU A 307 -24.64 -7.89 -0.94
C LEU A 307 -24.05 -7.69 0.46
N VAL A 308 -23.67 -6.45 0.78
CA VAL A 308 -23.19 -6.10 2.11
C VAL A 308 -24.32 -6.17 3.14
N GLY A 309 -25.53 -5.72 2.80
CA GLY A 309 -26.72 -5.77 3.64
C GLY A 309 -27.18 -7.20 3.93
N ASP A 310 -27.36 -8.02 2.89
CA ASP A 310 -27.87 -9.40 2.99
C ASP A 310 -27.01 -10.27 3.92
N GLN A 311 -25.68 -10.08 3.89
CA GLN A 311 -24.79 -10.79 4.81
C GLN A 311 -24.85 -10.28 6.25
N ILE A 312 -25.19 -9.01 6.50
CA ILE A 312 -25.44 -8.52 7.86
C ILE A 312 -26.69 -9.20 8.43
N PHE A 313 -27.77 -9.26 7.65
CA PHE A 313 -29.00 -9.93 8.05
C PHE A 313 -28.78 -11.43 8.29
N THR A 314 -28.10 -12.14 7.38
CA THR A 314 -27.79 -13.57 7.53
C THR A 314 -26.88 -13.85 8.75
N THR A 315 -25.94 -12.96 9.06
CA THR A 315 -25.07 -13.11 10.24
C THR A 315 -25.85 -12.88 11.53
N ASN A 316 -26.77 -11.92 11.54
CA ASN A 316 -27.64 -11.66 12.68
C ASN A 316 -28.65 -12.80 12.90
N GLU A 317 -29.23 -13.36 11.84
CA GLU A 317 -30.12 -14.54 11.94
C GLU A 317 -29.38 -15.75 12.51
N LYS A 318 -28.16 -16.04 12.06
CA LYS A 318 -27.36 -17.15 12.62
C LYS A 318 -26.94 -16.91 14.07
N MET A 319 -26.69 -15.67 14.49
CA MET A 319 -26.44 -15.36 15.91
C MET A 319 -27.70 -15.50 16.77
N VAL A 320 -28.87 -15.17 16.21
CA VAL A 320 -30.16 -15.40 16.88
C VAL A 320 -30.47 -16.90 16.97
N GLU A 321 -30.28 -17.68 15.90
CA GLU A 321 -30.46 -19.14 15.91
C GLU A 321 -29.51 -19.83 16.90
N PHE A 322 -28.23 -19.46 16.93
CA PHE A 322 -27.26 -20.02 17.88
C PHE A 322 -27.62 -19.69 19.34
N SER A 323 -28.12 -18.47 19.61
CA SER A 323 -28.57 -18.10 20.96
C SER A 323 -29.90 -18.74 21.36
N THR A 324 -30.75 -19.13 20.40
CA THR A 324 -31.94 -19.95 20.68
C THR A 324 -31.60 -21.42 20.92
N GLU A 325 -30.61 -21.99 20.23
CA GLU A 325 -30.16 -23.38 20.47
C GLU A 325 -29.48 -23.55 21.84
N ASP A 326 -28.68 -22.57 22.28
CA ASP A 326 -28.10 -22.56 23.64
C ASP A 326 -29.17 -22.34 24.73
N ALA A 327 -30.25 -21.59 24.43
CA ALA A 327 -31.38 -21.42 25.35
C ALA A 327 -32.23 -22.70 25.48
N ASP A 328 -32.40 -23.45 24.38
CA ASP A 328 -33.12 -24.72 24.38
C ASP A 328 -32.33 -25.86 25.06
N GLN A 329 -30.98 -25.78 25.06
CA GLN A 329 -30.15 -26.71 25.85
C GLN A 329 -30.24 -26.47 27.37
N TYR A 330 -30.51 -25.23 27.81
CA TYR A 330 -30.72 -24.92 29.24
C TYR A 330 -32.14 -25.24 29.75
N LEU A 331 -33.14 -25.33 28.86
CA LEU A 331 -34.52 -25.70 29.24
C LEU A 331 -34.76 -27.22 29.23
N SER A 332 -33.85 -28.02 28.66
CA SER A 332 -33.97 -29.49 28.60
C SER A 332 -33.29 -30.20 29.78
N SER A 333 -32.45 -29.53 30.59
CA SER A 333 -31.74 -30.16 31.72
C SER A 333 -32.47 -30.10 33.06
N ASP A 334 -33.62 -29.43 33.17
CA ASP A 334 -34.39 -29.29 34.42
C ASP A 334 -35.66 -30.17 34.48
N MET A 335 -35.81 -31.15 33.58
CA MET A 335 -36.80 -32.22 33.72
C MET A 335 -36.16 -33.60 33.50
N ASN A 336 -35.47 -34.08 34.53
CA ASN A 336 -35.39 -35.51 34.88
C ASN A 336 -34.96 -35.70 36.33
#